data_AF-A0A418VJ55-F1
#
_entry.id   AF-A0A418VJ55-F1
#
_cell.length_a   1.000
_cell.length_b   1.000
_cell.length_c   1.000
_cell.angle_alpha   90.00
_cell.angle_beta   90.00
_cell.angle_gamma   90.00
#
_symmetry.space_group_name_H-M   'P 1'
#
loop_
_entity.id
_entity.type
_entity.pdbx_description
1 polymer ?
#
loop_
_entity_poly.entity_id
_entity_poly.type
_entity_poly.pdbx_seq_one_letter_code
_entity_poly.pdbx_strand_id
1 'polypeptide(L)'
;MQCANLSLRGWPDPGEVEQPERDFFVAYAAARARAGAFAAQVQHLGTSMGVAATARPGGVKGLERLVEKYTLSLTLPLDLLGGKVVVNSLRELYGVAERLDEFFPVVAYKDRILSPQKSGYRDVQFIVAVEGTGLRHYAEIKVMHRVFDELDVHEHKLYEIRRSLEAQQKERRARGQVGELLTPVERLVYEQVGQGSRDLYAGAWALVQAQEQP
;
A
#
# COMPACT_ATOMS: atom_id res chain seq x y z
N MET A 1 23.68 -1.72 9.95
CA MET A 1 22.99 -2.23 8.75
C MET A 1 22.95 -1.06 7.76
N GLN A 2 23.77 -1.06 6.71
CA GLN A 2 23.68 -0.05 5.66
C GLN A 2 22.51 -0.46 4.76
N CYS A 3 21.35 0.16 4.92
CA CYS A 3 20.31 0.10 3.89
C CYS A 3 20.95 0.69 2.63
N ALA A 4 20.89 0.02 1.47
CA ALA A 4 21.25 0.71 0.25
C ALA A 4 20.44 2.00 0.17
N ASN A 5 21.12 3.07 -0.22
CA ASN A 5 20.47 4.35 -0.32
C ASN A 5 19.61 4.38 -1.59
N LEU A 6 18.47 3.69 -1.56
CA LEU A 6 17.48 3.64 -2.64
C LEU A 6 17.02 5.04 -3.04
N SER A 7 17.14 6.03 -2.14
CA SER A 7 16.87 7.43 -2.46
C SER A 7 17.78 8.01 -3.56
N LEU A 8 18.97 7.44 -3.78
CA LEU A 8 19.88 7.88 -4.86
C LEU A 8 19.39 7.47 -6.26
N ARG A 9 18.41 6.57 -6.36
CA ARG A 9 17.83 6.16 -7.65
C ARG A 9 16.97 7.25 -8.29
N GLY A 10 16.59 8.30 -7.55
CA GLY A 10 15.86 9.46 -8.08
C GLY A 10 14.40 9.19 -8.44
N TRP A 11 13.80 8.12 -7.93
CA TRP A 11 12.37 7.85 -8.12
C TRP A 11 11.51 8.83 -7.32
N PRO A 12 10.39 9.35 -7.89
CA PRO A 12 9.47 10.23 -7.18
C PRO A 12 8.70 9.50 -6.07
N ASP A 13 8.00 10.27 -5.23
CA ASP A 13 7.06 9.69 -4.26
C ASP A 13 5.83 9.13 -5.01
N PRO A 14 5.29 7.96 -4.60
CA PRO A 14 4.06 7.41 -5.17
C PRO A 14 2.85 8.36 -5.17
N GLY A 15 2.81 9.34 -4.26
CA GLY A 15 1.79 10.38 -4.22
C GLY A 15 1.90 11.43 -5.34
N GLU A 16 3.01 11.46 -6.08
CA GLU A 16 3.28 12.39 -7.18
C GLU A 16 3.04 11.76 -8.56
N VAL A 17 2.61 10.49 -8.60
CA VAL A 17 2.37 9.73 -9.82
C VAL A 17 0.89 9.39 -9.97
N GLU A 18 0.39 9.47 -11.19
CA GLU A 18 -0.97 9.06 -11.56
C GLU A 18 -0.93 7.88 -12.54
N GLN A 19 -2.05 7.15 -12.64
CA GLN A 19 -2.22 6.17 -13.71
C GLN A 19 -2.07 6.87 -15.08
N PRO A 20 -1.38 6.26 -16.07
CA PRO A 20 -1.24 6.87 -17.39
C PRO A 20 -2.59 7.05 -18.11
N GLU A 21 -3.50 6.10 -17.90
CA GLU A 21 -4.89 6.20 -18.33
C GLU A 21 -5.73 6.90 -17.26
N ARG A 22 -6.58 7.83 -17.67
CA ARG A 22 -7.46 8.62 -16.81
C ARG A 22 -8.92 8.16 -16.87
N ASP A 23 -9.33 7.51 -17.96
CA ASP A 23 -10.63 6.89 -18.05
C ASP A 23 -10.70 5.65 -17.15
N PHE A 24 -11.66 5.68 -16.24
CA PHE A 24 -11.87 4.63 -15.26
C PHE A 24 -12.09 3.26 -15.88
N PHE A 25 -12.98 3.16 -16.86
CA PHE A 25 -13.38 1.89 -17.44
C PHE A 25 -12.25 1.31 -18.28
N VAL A 26 -11.53 2.17 -19.01
CA VAL A 26 -10.35 1.76 -19.78
C VAL A 26 -9.24 1.28 -18.85
N ALA A 27 -8.91 2.02 -17.79
CA ALA A 27 -7.88 1.63 -16.83
C ALA A 27 -8.25 0.32 -16.10
N TYR A 28 -9.51 0.15 -15.72
CA TYR A 28 -9.98 -1.07 -15.06
C TYR A 28 -9.96 -2.29 -15.98
N ALA A 29 -10.43 -2.14 -17.23
CA ALA A 29 -10.35 -3.20 -18.24
C ALA A 29 -8.89 -3.58 -18.53
N ALA A 30 -8.01 -2.58 -18.64
CA ALA A 30 -6.57 -2.78 -18.82
C ALA A 30 -5.94 -3.55 -17.65
N ALA A 31 -6.32 -3.24 -16.40
CA ALA A 31 -5.89 -3.98 -15.22
C ALA A 31 -6.33 -5.45 -15.28
N ARG A 32 -7.61 -5.71 -15.60
CA ARG A 32 -8.14 -7.09 -15.70
C ARG A 32 -7.42 -7.92 -16.75
N ALA A 33 -7.16 -7.35 -17.92
CA ALA A 33 -6.42 -8.03 -18.98
C ALA A 33 -4.97 -8.37 -18.59
N ARG A 34 -4.35 -7.57 -17.70
CA ARG A 34 -2.96 -7.74 -17.26
C ARG A 34 -2.80 -8.54 -15.98
N ALA A 35 -3.87 -8.79 -15.23
CA ALA A 35 -3.81 -9.38 -13.89
C ALA A 35 -3.07 -10.73 -13.85
N GLY A 36 -3.28 -11.59 -14.85
CA GLY A 36 -2.60 -12.88 -14.94
C GLY A 36 -1.09 -12.76 -15.16
N ALA A 37 -0.67 -11.92 -16.11
CA ALA A 37 0.74 -11.68 -16.39
C ALA A 37 1.45 -11.01 -15.22
N PHE A 38 0.80 -10.01 -14.58
CA PHE A 38 1.31 -9.38 -13.37
C PHE A 38 1.49 -10.40 -12.23
N ALA A 39 0.50 -11.27 -12.01
CA ALA A 39 0.60 -12.31 -10.99
C ALA A 39 1.75 -13.30 -11.25
N ALA A 40 1.94 -13.72 -12.50
CA ALA A 40 3.06 -14.57 -12.90
C ALA A 40 4.41 -13.88 -12.65
N GLN A 41 4.52 -12.59 -12.95
CA GLN A 41 5.75 -11.82 -12.71
C GLN A 41 6.05 -11.66 -11.21
N VAL A 42 5.02 -11.41 -10.37
CA VAL A 42 5.18 -11.38 -8.90
C VAL A 42 5.64 -12.74 -8.37
N GLN A 43 5.09 -13.85 -8.90
CA GLN A 43 5.52 -15.19 -8.53
C GLN A 43 6.96 -15.49 -8.98
N HIS A 44 7.35 -15.02 -10.18
CA HIS A 44 8.70 -15.16 -10.69
C HIS A 44 9.72 -14.41 -9.81
N LEU A 45 9.39 -13.18 -9.39
CA LEU A 45 10.18 -12.43 -8.40
C LEU A 45 10.37 -13.24 -7.12
N GLY A 46 9.27 -13.74 -6.52
CA GLY A 46 9.34 -14.49 -5.27
C GLY A 46 10.20 -15.75 -5.39
N THR A 47 10.02 -16.51 -6.46
CA THR A 47 10.79 -17.74 -6.74
C THR A 47 12.28 -17.43 -6.93
N SER A 48 12.61 -16.38 -7.69
CA SER A 48 14.00 -16.00 -7.98
C SER A 48 14.74 -15.47 -6.75
N MET A 49 14.01 -14.85 -5.83
CA MET A 49 14.55 -14.27 -4.60
C MET A 49 14.44 -15.21 -3.39
N GLY A 50 13.75 -16.35 -3.52
CA GLY A 50 13.52 -17.29 -2.41
C GLY A 50 12.60 -16.73 -1.31
N VAL A 51 11.67 -15.84 -1.65
CA VAL A 51 10.78 -15.14 -0.71
C VAL A 51 9.31 -15.35 -1.05
N ALA A 52 8.43 -15.19 -0.06
CA ALA A 52 7.00 -15.29 -0.29
C ALA A 52 6.50 -14.04 -1.04
N ALA A 53 6.04 -14.20 -2.27
CA ALA A 53 5.47 -13.12 -3.08
C ALA A 53 4.11 -13.54 -3.64
N THR A 54 3.11 -12.68 -3.47
CA THR A 54 1.73 -12.95 -3.91
C THR A 54 1.10 -11.71 -4.52
N ALA A 55 0.48 -11.86 -5.69
CA ALA A 55 -0.43 -10.85 -6.21
C ALA A 55 -1.76 -10.84 -5.46
N ARG A 56 -2.51 -9.74 -5.62
CA ARG A 56 -3.82 -9.53 -5.01
C ARG A 56 -4.77 -10.71 -5.31
N PRO A 57 -5.45 -11.27 -4.30
CA PRO A 57 -6.53 -12.24 -4.52
C PRO A 57 -7.65 -11.65 -5.40
N GLY A 58 -8.09 -12.39 -6.41
CA GLY A 58 -9.07 -11.91 -7.39
C GLY A 58 -8.49 -11.04 -8.52
N GLY A 59 -7.16 -10.83 -8.53
CA GLY A 59 -6.40 -10.22 -9.63
C GLY A 59 -6.48 -8.70 -9.69
N VAL A 60 -7.67 -8.11 -9.52
CA VAL A 60 -7.89 -6.66 -9.58
C VAL A 60 -8.63 -6.19 -8.33
N LYS A 61 -8.37 -4.95 -7.91
CA LYS A 61 -9.10 -4.30 -6.82
C LYS A 61 -10.62 -4.32 -7.07
N GLY A 62 -11.39 -4.73 -6.06
CA GLY A 62 -12.86 -4.79 -6.15
C GLY A 62 -13.50 -3.43 -6.47
N LEU A 63 -14.61 -3.46 -7.22
CA LEU A 63 -15.26 -2.27 -7.75
C LEU A 63 -15.79 -1.33 -6.66
N GLU A 64 -16.36 -1.84 -5.56
CA GLU A 64 -16.88 -0.95 -4.50
C GLU A 64 -15.75 -0.08 -3.90
N ARG A 65 -14.61 -0.70 -3.62
CA ARG A 65 -13.41 -0.02 -3.11
C ARG A 65 -12.83 0.98 -4.09
N LEU A 66 -12.94 0.67 -5.38
CA LEU A 66 -12.42 1.50 -6.44
C LEU A 66 -13.28 2.77 -6.61
N VAL A 67 -14.61 2.63 -6.60
CA VAL A 67 -15.56 3.75 -6.61
C VAL A 67 -15.37 4.65 -5.38
N GLU A 68 -15.22 4.05 -4.20
CA GLU A 68 -14.96 4.80 -2.95
C GLU A 68 -13.69 5.67 -3.06
N LYS A 69 -12.57 5.10 -3.52
CA LYS A 69 -11.31 5.84 -3.71
C LYS A 69 -11.42 6.93 -4.78
N TYR A 70 -12.04 6.60 -5.92
CA TYR A 70 -12.18 7.52 -7.03
C TYR A 70 -13.07 8.72 -6.67
N THR A 71 -14.19 8.49 -5.99
CA THR A 71 -15.09 9.58 -5.58
C THR A 71 -14.43 10.55 -4.60
N LEU A 72 -13.50 10.07 -3.78
CA LEU A 72 -12.80 10.89 -2.79
C LEU A 72 -11.68 11.76 -3.36
N SER A 73 -10.99 11.27 -4.40
CA SER A 73 -9.75 11.87 -4.93
C SER A 73 -9.86 12.37 -6.37
N LEU A 74 -10.87 11.89 -7.12
CA LEU A 74 -11.03 12.06 -8.58
C LEU A 74 -9.81 11.58 -9.39
N THR A 75 -8.94 10.77 -8.76
CA THR A 75 -7.76 10.16 -9.36
C THR A 75 -7.89 8.65 -9.33
N LEU A 76 -7.41 7.97 -10.38
CA LEU A 76 -7.41 6.52 -10.41
C LEU A 76 -6.32 5.96 -9.49
N PRO A 77 -6.63 4.93 -8.67
CA PRO A 77 -5.63 4.34 -7.81
C PRO A 77 -4.54 3.60 -8.60
N LEU A 78 -3.30 3.71 -8.11
CA LEU A 78 -2.17 2.95 -8.62
C LEU A 78 -2.21 1.46 -8.19
N ASP A 79 -3.03 1.12 -7.19
CA ASP A 79 -3.17 -0.23 -6.63
C ASP A 79 -4.33 -1.05 -7.24
N LEU A 80 -4.74 -0.74 -8.48
CA LEU A 80 -5.67 -1.56 -9.26
C LEU A 80 -5.15 -2.99 -9.36
N LEU A 81 -3.90 -3.12 -9.77
CA LEU A 81 -3.06 -4.30 -9.60
C LEU A 81 -2.16 -4.07 -8.38
N GLY A 82 -2.04 -5.09 -7.54
CA GLY A 82 -1.27 -4.99 -6.31
C GLY A 82 -0.59 -6.32 -5.99
N GLY A 83 0.66 -6.28 -5.56
CA GLY A 83 1.40 -7.43 -5.05
C GLY A 83 2.06 -7.12 -3.72
N LYS A 84 2.32 -8.18 -2.95
CA LYS A 84 3.13 -8.10 -1.74
C LYS A 84 4.25 -9.12 -1.76
N VAL A 85 5.37 -8.75 -1.17
CA VAL A 85 6.53 -9.60 -0.88
C VAL A 85 6.76 -9.58 0.62
N VAL A 86 6.71 -10.74 1.26
CA VAL A 86 6.80 -10.90 2.71
C VAL A 86 8.13 -11.56 3.06
N VAL A 87 8.88 -10.91 3.95
CA VAL A 87 10.23 -11.32 4.38
C VAL A 87 10.33 -11.41 5.90
N ASN A 88 11.40 -12.02 6.42
CA ASN A 88 11.57 -12.28 7.85
C ASN A 88 12.65 -11.42 8.52
N SER A 89 13.31 -10.54 7.76
CA SER A 89 14.26 -9.58 8.32
C SER A 89 14.29 -8.28 7.51
N LEU A 90 14.77 -7.20 8.13
CA LEU A 90 15.05 -5.93 7.46
C LEU A 90 16.14 -6.08 6.40
N ARG A 91 17.11 -7.00 6.62
CA ARG A 91 18.13 -7.31 5.61
C ARG A 91 17.49 -7.89 4.34
N GLU A 92 16.61 -8.87 4.48
CA GLU A 92 15.87 -9.44 3.33
C GLU A 92 14.98 -8.39 2.67
N LEU A 93 14.33 -7.53 3.47
CA LEU A 93 13.46 -6.45 2.96
C LEU A 93 14.22 -5.51 2.03
N TYR A 94 15.39 -5.02 2.46
CA TYR A 94 16.20 -4.14 1.63
C TYR A 94 16.87 -4.89 0.47
N GLY A 95 17.27 -6.15 0.67
CA GLY A 95 17.80 -6.99 -0.42
C GLY A 95 16.78 -7.24 -1.55
N VAL A 96 15.49 -7.38 -1.22
CA VAL A 96 14.41 -7.42 -2.22
C VAL A 96 14.21 -6.05 -2.86
N ALA A 97 14.15 -4.99 -2.05
CA ALA A 97 13.89 -3.63 -2.52
C ALA A 97 14.98 -3.13 -3.51
N GLU A 98 16.23 -3.52 -3.31
CA GLU A 98 17.37 -3.18 -4.19
C GLU A 98 17.31 -3.81 -5.57
N ARG A 99 16.65 -4.96 -5.69
CA ARG A 99 16.61 -5.78 -6.90
C ARG A 99 15.25 -5.79 -7.58
N LEU A 100 14.28 -5.03 -7.06
CA LEU A 100 12.93 -4.99 -7.62
C LEU A 100 12.94 -4.49 -9.08
N ASP A 101 13.85 -3.58 -9.42
CA ASP A 101 14.02 -3.03 -10.77
C ASP A 101 14.51 -4.07 -11.81
N GLU A 102 15.09 -5.20 -11.36
CA GLU A 102 15.42 -6.35 -12.22
C GLU A 102 14.15 -7.07 -12.72
N PHE A 103 13.04 -7.00 -11.97
CA PHE A 103 11.79 -7.73 -12.27
C PHE A 103 10.70 -6.82 -12.83
N PHE A 104 10.70 -5.55 -12.43
CA PHE A 104 9.68 -4.58 -12.81
C PHE A 104 10.31 -3.21 -13.01
N PRO A 105 10.03 -2.49 -14.11
CA PRO A 105 10.45 -1.10 -14.23
C PRO A 105 9.81 -0.25 -13.11
N VAL A 106 10.63 0.25 -12.20
CA VAL A 106 10.16 1.08 -11.07
C VAL A 106 9.87 2.50 -11.54
N VAL A 107 8.70 3.00 -11.16
CA VAL A 107 8.17 4.31 -11.51
C VAL A 107 8.20 5.27 -10.31
N ALA A 108 7.91 4.77 -9.12
CA ALA A 108 7.91 5.56 -7.88
C ALA A 108 8.25 4.68 -6.68
N TYR A 109 8.72 5.30 -5.60
CA TYR A 109 9.21 4.59 -4.42
C TYR A 109 8.97 5.36 -3.13
N LYS A 110 8.64 4.64 -2.05
CA LYS A 110 8.56 5.21 -0.70
C LYS A 110 9.03 4.22 0.36
N ASP A 111 10.03 4.66 1.13
CA ASP A 111 10.48 3.95 2.33
C ASP A 111 9.62 4.33 3.54
N ARG A 112 8.64 3.48 3.88
CA ARG A 112 7.85 3.65 5.11
C ARG A 112 8.42 2.89 6.30
N ILE A 113 9.54 2.18 6.15
CA ILE A 113 10.35 1.71 7.27
C ILE A 113 11.03 2.92 7.91
N LEU A 114 11.57 3.85 7.12
CA LEU A 114 12.16 5.08 7.63
C LEU A 114 11.11 6.16 7.92
N SER A 115 10.09 6.29 7.08
CA SER A 115 9.03 7.32 7.20
C SER A 115 7.63 6.67 7.30
N PRO A 116 7.24 6.16 8.48
CA PRO A 116 6.00 5.40 8.67
C PRO A 116 4.75 6.25 8.39
N GLN A 117 3.63 5.57 8.12
CA GLN A 117 2.34 6.25 8.08
C GLN A 117 1.94 6.82 9.46
N LYS A 118 0.91 7.66 9.52
CA LYS A 118 0.39 8.22 10.78
C LYS A 118 -0.05 7.15 11.79
N SER A 119 -0.47 5.97 11.33
CA SER A 119 -0.77 4.83 12.19
C SER A 119 0.47 4.14 12.75
N GLY A 120 1.66 4.38 12.19
CA GLY A 120 2.85 3.60 12.47
C GLY A 120 3.08 2.44 11.49
N TYR A 121 2.15 2.20 10.55
CA TYR A 121 2.31 1.17 9.51
C TYR A 121 3.58 1.39 8.68
N ARG A 122 4.29 0.29 8.40
CA ARG A 122 5.56 0.28 7.68
C ARG A 122 5.57 -0.76 6.56
N ASP A 123 6.05 -0.34 5.40
CA ASP A 123 6.38 -1.15 4.24
C ASP A 123 7.48 -0.42 3.45
N VAL A 124 7.98 -1.07 2.40
CA VAL A 124 8.64 -0.37 1.31
C VAL A 124 7.73 -0.48 0.10
N GLN A 125 7.17 0.66 -0.30
CA GLN A 125 6.18 0.75 -1.36
C GLN A 125 6.85 1.13 -2.67
N PHE A 126 6.47 0.41 -3.72
CA PHE A 126 6.87 0.69 -5.09
C PHE A 126 5.64 0.82 -5.98
N ILE A 127 5.74 1.75 -6.92
CA ILE A 127 4.87 1.79 -8.10
C ILE A 127 5.70 1.31 -9.26
N VAL A 128 5.18 0.34 -10.00
CA VAL A 128 5.87 -0.31 -11.10
C VAL A 128 5.06 -0.24 -12.38
N ALA A 129 5.75 -0.21 -13.52
CA ALA A 129 5.11 -0.38 -14.82
C ALA A 129 4.83 -1.86 -15.07
N VAL A 130 3.58 -2.16 -15.46
CA VAL A 130 3.18 -3.49 -15.89
C VAL A 130 3.30 -3.57 -17.41
N GLU A 131 4.22 -4.40 -17.88
CA GLU A 131 4.38 -4.67 -19.31
C GLU A 131 3.17 -5.42 -19.87
N GLY A 132 2.91 -5.21 -21.16
CA GLY A 132 1.81 -5.85 -21.87
C GLY A 132 1.47 -5.14 -23.17
N THR A 133 0.47 -5.66 -23.89
CA THR A 133 -0.01 -5.04 -25.13
C THR A 133 -0.95 -3.87 -24.83
N GLY A 134 -0.79 -2.77 -25.57
CA GLY A 134 -1.62 -1.56 -25.43
C GLY A 134 -1.06 -0.53 -24.45
N LEU A 135 -1.96 0.14 -23.70
CA LEU A 135 -1.61 1.27 -22.84
C LEU A 135 -0.73 0.86 -21.65
N ARG A 136 0.15 1.78 -21.23
CA ARG A 136 0.95 1.62 -20.02
C ARG A 136 0.03 1.58 -18.80
N HIS A 137 0.32 0.68 -17.86
CA HIS A 137 -0.46 0.54 -16.63
C HIS A 137 0.49 0.47 -15.44
N TYR A 138 0.14 1.15 -14.35
CA TYR A 138 0.91 1.10 -13.12
C TYR A 138 0.26 0.16 -12.09
N ALA A 139 1.11 -0.52 -11.32
CA ALA A 139 0.73 -1.41 -10.24
C ALA A 139 1.51 -1.07 -8.97
N GLU A 140 0.97 -1.49 -7.83
CA GLU A 140 1.64 -1.36 -6.54
C GLU A 140 2.33 -2.68 -6.16
N ILE A 141 3.58 -2.61 -5.71
CA ILE A 141 4.26 -3.71 -5.02
C ILE A 141 4.71 -3.21 -3.65
N LYS A 142 4.39 -3.97 -2.60
CA LYS A 142 4.85 -3.72 -1.24
C LYS A 142 5.83 -4.79 -0.82
N VAL A 143 7.00 -4.40 -0.32
CA VAL A 143 7.91 -5.30 0.40
C VAL A 143 7.72 -5.05 1.89
N MET A 144 7.40 -6.09 2.65
CA MET A 144 7.00 -5.95 4.04
C MET A 144 7.56 -7.05 4.93
N HIS A 145 7.84 -6.68 6.18
CA HIS A 145 8.22 -7.64 7.20
C HIS A 145 7.01 -8.48 7.62
N ARG A 146 7.21 -9.77 7.89
CA ARG A 146 6.15 -10.71 8.28
C ARG A 146 5.29 -10.21 9.44
N VAL A 147 5.93 -9.67 10.48
CA VAL A 147 5.24 -9.09 11.64
C VAL A 147 4.23 -8.00 11.25
N PHE A 148 4.55 -7.16 10.26
CA PHE A 148 3.63 -6.15 9.77
C PHE A 148 2.52 -6.74 8.89
N ASP A 149 2.85 -7.73 8.05
CA ASP A 149 1.85 -8.43 7.23
C ASP A 149 0.79 -9.14 8.08
N GLU A 150 1.22 -9.82 9.14
CA GLU A 150 0.34 -10.51 10.07
C GLU A 150 -0.53 -9.51 10.86
N LEU A 151 0.04 -8.40 11.32
CA LEU A 151 -0.72 -7.36 12.02
C LEU A 151 -1.74 -6.66 11.11
N ASP A 152 -1.37 -6.36 9.85
CA ASP A 152 -2.24 -5.64 8.90
C ASP A 152 -3.58 -6.35 8.71
N VAL A 153 -3.60 -7.69 8.72
CA VAL A 153 -4.85 -8.49 8.65
C VAL A 153 -5.81 -8.17 9.80
N HIS A 154 -5.30 -7.87 10.98
CA HIS A 154 -6.10 -7.54 12.17
C HIS A 154 -6.40 -6.05 12.28
N GLU A 155 -5.40 -5.20 12.04
CA GLU A 155 -5.52 -3.75 12.16
C GLU A 155 -6.41 -3.14 11.06
N HIS A 156 -6.49 -3.78 9.88
CA HIS A 156 -7.31 -3.30 8.76
C HIS A 156 -8.77 -3.06 9.14
N LYS A 157 -9.33 -3.81 10.11
CA LYS A 157 -10.69 -3.56 10.63
C LYS A 157 -10.80 -2.24 11.41
N LEU A 158 -9.78 -1.91 12.20
CA LEU A 158 -9.71 -0.62 12.92
C LEU A 158 -9.55 0.53 11.93
N TYR A 159 -8.72 0.32 10.91
CA TYR A 159 -8.55 1.26 9.81
C TYR A 159 -9.88 1.53 9.08
N GLU A 160 -10.67 0.50 8.78
CA GLU A 160 -12.00 0.65 8.15
C GLU A 160 -12.94 1.51 8.99
N ILE A 161 -13.05 1.24 10.30
CA ILE A 161 -13.88 2.02 11.21
C ILE A 161 -13.43 3.49 11.20
N ARG A 162 -12.12 3.74 11.36
CA ARG A 162 -11.57 5.10 11.37
C ARG A 162 -11.88 5.83 10.07
N ARG A 163 -11.63 5.17 8.93
CA ARG A 163 -11.83 5.72 7.59
C ARG A 163 -13.31 6.03 7.31
N SER A 164 -14.23 5.18 7.75
CA SER A 164 -15.66 5.45 7.62
C SER A 164 -16.08 6.72 8.37
N LEU A 165 -15.55 6.93 9.57
CA LEU A 165 -15.80 8.15 10.35
C LEU A 165 -15.18 9.40 9.69
N GLU A 166 -13.97 9.29 9.13
CA GLU A 166 -13.33 10.36 8.34
C GLU A 166 -14.17 10.72 7.10
N ALA A 167 -14.71 9.72 6.40
CA ALA A 167 -15.56 9.92 5.24
C ALA A 167 -16.88 10.63 5.61
N GLN A 168 -17.53 10.20 6.69
CA GLN A 168 -18.73 10.87 7.23
C GLN A 168 -18.44 12.31 7.63
N GLN A 169 -17.30 12.57 8.27
CA GLN A 169 -16.88 13.92 8.61
C GLN A 169 -16.71 14.80 7.36
N LYS A 170 -16.05 14.28 6.32
CA LYS A 170 -15.86 14.99 5.04
C LYS A 170 -17.19 15.27 4.35
N GLU A 171 -18.10 14.30 4.34
CA GLU A 171 -19.43 14.43 3.76
C GLU A 171 -20.28 15.48 4.50
N ARG A 172 -20.34 15.42 5.83
CA ARG A 172 -21.05 16.40 6.67
C ARG A 172 -20.53 17.82 6.43
N ARG A 173 -19.20 17.99 6.32
CA ARG A 173 -18.58 19.26 5.95
C ARG A 173 -18.99 19.72 4.55
N ALA A 174 -18.99 18.83 3.56
CA ALA A 174 -19.40 19.16 2.19
C ALA A 174 -20.87 19.58 2.09
N ARG A 175 -21.73 19.10 2.99
CA ARG A 175 -23.13 19.53 3.13
C ARG A 175 -23.30 20.87 3.88
N GLY A 176 -22.20 21.56 4.20
CA GLY A 176 -22.23 22.86 4.87
C GLY A 176 -22.47 22.79 6.38
N GLN A 177 -22.37 21.62 7.00
CA GLN A 177 -22.43 21.53 8.46
C GLN A 177 -21.19 22.20 9.07
N VAL A 178 -21.40 22.97 10.13
CA VAL A 178 -20.38 23.73 10.85
C VAL A 178 -20.31 23.26 12.30
N GLY A 179 -19.13 23.35 12.90
CA GLY A 179 -18.89 22.90 14.27
C GLY A 179 -18.45 21.43 14.36
N GLU A 180 -18.92 20.74 15.40
CA GLU A 180 -18.55 19.34 15.65
C GLU A 180 -19.23 18.41 14.62
N LEU A 181 -18.42 17.90 13.69
CA LEU A 181 -18.90 17.06 12.59
C LEU A 181 -19.08 15.59 12.96
N LEU A 182 -18.46 15.15 14.07
CA LEU A 182 -18.68 13.84 14.67
C LEU A 182 -19.40 14.03 15.99
N THR A 183 -20.38 13.17 16.28
CA THR A 183 -21.01 13.08 17.60
C THR A 183 -19.96 12.73 18.67
N PRO A 184 -20.23 12.97 19.97
CA PRO A 184 -19.30 12.62 21.03
C PRO A 184 -18.87 11.14 21.03
N VAL A 185 -19.79 10.23 20.72
CA VAL A 185 -19.50 8.79 20.61
C VAL A 185 -18.65 8.48 19.38
N GLU A 186 -18.99 9.03 18.21
CA GLU A 186 -18.19 8.86 16.99
C GLU A 186 -16.76 9.38 17.17
N ARG A 187 -16.59 10.53 17.83
CA ARG A 187 -15.26 11.08 18.15
C ARG A 187 -14.48 10.18 19.09
N LEU A 188 -15.11 9.71 20.18
CA LEU A 188 -14.48 8.79 21.11
C LEU A 188 -14.01 7.52 20.39
N VAL A 189 -14.86 6.94 19.54
CA VAL A 189 -14.49 5.77 18.73
C VAL A 189 -13.33 6.10 17.81
N TYR A 190 -13.39 7.19 17.05
CA TYR A 190 -12.33 7.63 16.13
C TYR A 190 -10.97 7.78 16.83
N GLU A 191 -10.96 8.40 18.01
CA GLU A 191 -9.74 8.60 18.81
C GLU A 191 -9.19 7.27 19.33
N GLN A 192 -10.05 6.41 19.89
CA GLN A 192 -9.65 5.12 20.47
C GLN A 192 -9.14 4.14 19.41
N VAL A 193 -9.82 4.01 18.26
CA VAL A 193 -9.32 3.16 17.17
C VAL A 193 -8.03 3.71 16.58
N GLY A 194 -7.89 5.05 16.53
CA GLY A 194 -6.67 5.72 16.09
C GLY A 194 -5.49 5.45 17.04
N GLN A 195 -5.72 5.51 18.35
CA GLN A 195 -4.70 5.21 19.35
C GLN A 195 -4.34 3.72 19.36
N GLY A 196 -5.32 2.82 19.36
CA GLY A 196 -5.09 1.38 19.31
C GLY A 196 -4.29 0.95 18.08
N SER A 197 -4.56 1.53 16.91
CA SER A 197 -3.76 1.32 15.70
C SER A 197 -2.29 1.72 15.91
N ARG A 198 -2.03 2.89 16.51
CA ARG A 198 -0.66 3.35 16.82
C ARG A 198 0.06 2.45 17.81
N ASP A 199 -0.62 2.01 18.86
CA ASP A 199 -0.04 1.15 19.89
C ASP A 199 0.31 -0.23 19.31
N LEU A 200 -0.56 -0.80 18.47
CA LEU A 200 -0.32 -2.06 17.78
C LEU A 200 0.92 -1.97 16.87
N TYR A 201 1.03 -0.94 16.04
CA TYR A 201 2.19 -0.78 15.15
C TYR A 201 3.48 -0.43 15.92
N ALA A 202 3.38 0.29 17.03
CA ALA A 202 4.53 0.52 17.91
C ALA A 202 5.04 -0.80 18.53
N GLY A 203 4.14 -1.64 19.01
CA GLY A 203 4.46 -2.98 19.51
C GLY A 203 5.05 -3.89 18.43
N ALA A 204 4.45 -3.92 17.24
CA ALA A 204 4.98 -4.65 16.08
C ALA A 204 6.39 -4.19 15.71
N TRP A 205 6.65 -2.88 15.72
CA TRP A 205 7.98 -2.36 15.45
C TRP A 205 9.00 -2.78 16.50
N ALA A 206 8.64 -2.77 17.78
CA ALA A 206 9.51 -3.26 18.85
C ALA A 206 9.87 -4.75 18.67
N LEU A 207 8.91 -5.58 18.23
CA LEU A 207 9.15 -7.00 17.90
C LEU A 207 10.17 -7.15 16.75
N VAL A 208 10.02 -6.37 15.69
CA VAL A 208 10.99 -6.37 14.57
C VAL A 208 12.36 -5.92 15.07
N GLN A 209 12.46 -4.83 15.83
CA GLN A 209 13.74 -4.35 16.34
C GLN A 209 14.43 -5.37 17.24
N ALA A 210 13.68 -6.12 18.06
CA ALA A 210 14.22 -7.18 18.90
C ALA A 210 14.75 -8.38 18.08
N GLN A 211 14.15 -8.69 16.93
CA GLN A 211 14.60 -9.75 16.02
C GLN A 211 15.89 -9.38 15.27
N GLU A 212 16.15 -8.09 15.07
CA GLU A 212 17.31 -7.58 14.34
C GLU A 212 18.54 -7.32 15.22
N GLN A 213 18.38 -7.41 16.55
CA GLN A 213 19.50 -7.34 17.49
C GLN A 213 20.14 -8.73 17.64
N PRO A 214 21.47 -8.86 17.45
CA PRO A 214 22.18 -10.12 17.59
C PRO A 214 22.20 -10.65 19.03
#